data_AF-A0A7C4ZRX8-F1
#
_entry.id   AF-A0A7C4ZRX8-F1
#
_cell.length_a   1.000
_cell.length_b   1.000
_cell.length_c   1.000
_cell.angle_alpha   90.00
_cell.angle_beta   90.00
_cell.angle_gamma   90.00
#
_symmetry.space_group_name_H-M   'P 1'
#
loop_
_entity.id
_entity.type
_entity.pdbx_description
1 polymer ?
#
loop_
_entity_poly.entity_id
_entity_poly.type
_entity_poly.pdbx_seq_one_letter_code
_entity_poly.pdbx_strand_id
1 'polypeptide(L)' 'MSVRAFDGARILLTDERWKHIILRHPELENKLVLVLDAVANPDEVYIDQAGAFHALKRLRGELSDYIVVVYYREN' A
#
# COMPACT_ATOMS: atom_id res chain seq x y z
N MET A 1 -8.87 9.32 2.14
CA MET A 1 -8.14 8.83 3.34
C MET A 1 -6.68 9.25 3.31
N SER A 2 -6.03 9.46 4.46
CA SER A 2 -4.59 9.77 4.50
C SER A 2 -3.86 8.94 5.56
N VAL A 3 -2.67 8.48 5.23
CA VAL A 3 -1.80 7.72 6.13
C VAL A 3 -0.40 8.34 6.15
N ARG A 4 0.30 8.25 7.28
CA ARG A 4 1.73 8.58 7.34
C ARG A 4 2.50 7.31 6.99
N ALA A 5 3.31 7.36 5.94
CA ALA A 5 4.17 6.26 5.53
C ALA A 5 5.33 6.06 6.52
N PHE A 6 6.01 4.93 6.39
CA PHE A 6 7.14 4.52 7.23
C PHE A 6 8.28 5.56 7.31
N ASP A 7 8.46 6.35 6.25
CA ASP A 7 9.48 7.40 6.13
C ASP A 7 8.99 8.77 6.65
N GLY A 8 7.77 8.83 7.19
CA GLY A 8 7.14 10.05 7.69
C GLY A 8 6.39 10.85 6.63
N ALA A 9 6.43 10.47 5.34
CA ALA A 9 5.68 11.13 4.27
C ALA A 9 4.17 10.97 4.47
N ARG A 10 3.38 11.99 4.08
CA ARG A 10 1.92 11.89 4.10
C ARG A 10 1.44 11.39 2.76
N ILE A 11 0.79 10.23 2.74
CA ILE A 11 0.19 9.63 1.55
C ILE A 11 -1.31 9.86 1.58
N LEU A 12 -1.87 10.36 0.47
CA LEU A 12 -3.29 10.56 0.28
C LEU A 12 -3.83 9.50 -0.69
N LEU A 13 -4.73 8.66 -0.19
CA LEU A 13 -5.53 7.74 -0.99
C LEU A 13 -6.95 8.29 -1.07
N THR A 14 -7.31 8.90 -2.19
CA THR A 14 -8.66 9.42 -2.41
C THR A 14 -9.66 8.27 -2.59
N ASP A 15 -10.93 8.52 -2.28
CA ASP A 15 -11.97 7.49 -2.41
C ASP A 15 -12.17 7.08 -3.88
N GLU A 16 -11.97 8.01 -4.83
CA GLU A 16 -11.96 7.72 -6.27
C GLU A 16 -10.82 6.77 -6.65
N ARG A 17 -9.59 7.05 -6.20
CA ARG A 17 -8.44 6.16 -6.45
C ARG A 17 -8.66 4.79 -5.82
N TRP A 18 -9.24 4.73 -4.62
CA TRP A 18 -9.57 3.47 -3.96
C TRP A 18 -10.61 2.65 -4.75
N LYS A 19 -11.68 3.30 -5.24
CA LYS A 19 -12.65 2.65 -6.13
C LYS A 19 -12.00 2.12 -7.41
N HIS A 20 -11.08 2.87 -8.01
CA HIS A 20 -10.31 2.42 -9.18
C HIS A 20 -9.42 1.22 -8.88
N ILE A 21 -8.78 1.18 -7.70
CA ILE A 21 -7.98 0.03 -7.26
C ILE A 21 -8.87 -1.21 -7.12
N ILE A 22 -9.99 -1.12 -6.38
CA ILE A 22 -10.91 -2.24 -6.19
C ILE A 22 -11.48 -2.73 -7.53
N LEU A 23 -11.78 -1.84 -8.47
CA LEU A 23 -12.30 -2.23 -9.79
C LEU A 23 -11.34 -3.16 -10.54
N ARG A 24 -10.02 -2.97 -10.38
CA ARG A 24 -8.98 -3.82 -10.98
C ARG A 24 -8.58 -5.00 -10.10
N HIS A 25 -8.76 -4.86 -8.80
CA HIS A 25 -8.36 -5.79 -7.75
C HIS A 25 -9.51 -6.01 -6.75
N PRO A 26 -10.60 -6.69 -7.17
CA PRO A 26 -11.78 -6.89 -6.33
C PRO A 26 -11.47 -7.66 -5.04
N GLU A 27 -10.40 -8.47 -5.02
CA GLU A 27 -9.87 -9.15 -3.83
C GLU A 27 -9.45 -8.20 -2.69
N LEU A 28 -9.36 -6.89 -2.96
CA LEU A 28 -8.99 -5.85 -2.00
C LEU A 28 -10.19 -5.10 -1.38
N GLU A 29 -11.43 -5.35 -1.79
CA GLU A 29 -12.61 -4.54 -1.41
C GLU A 29 -12.75 -4.32 0.11
N ASN A 30 -12.39 -5.31 0.92
CA ASN A 30 -12.42 -5.26 2.39
C ASN A 30 -11.03 -5.21 3.05
N LYS A 31 -9.98 -4.90 2.28
CA LYS A 31 -8.57 -4.92 2.71
C LYS A 31 -7.95 -3.52 2.80
N LEU A 32 -8.76 -2.46 2.79
CA LEU A 32 -8.29 -1.07 2.89
C LEU A 32 -7.36 -0.84 4.08
N VAL A 33 -7.75 -1.31 5.27
CA VAL A 33 -6.95 -1.15 6.49
C VAL A 33 -5.57 -1.82 6.33
N LEU A 34 -5.54 -3.00 5.72
CA LEU A 34 -4.31 -3.74 5.44
C LEU A 34 -3.41 -3.02 4.42
N VAL A 35 -4.00 -2.43 3.37
CA VAL A 35 -3.27 -1.58 2.40
C VAL A 35 -2.63 -0.38 3.09
N LEU A 36 -3.39 0.34 3.92
CA LEU A 36 -2.87 1.50 4.66
C LEU A 36 -1.79 1.09 5.66
N ASP A 37 -1.95 -0.05 6.33
CA ASP A 37 -0.97 -0.60 7.27
C ASP A 37 0.30 -1.10 6.57
N ALA A 38 0.22 -1.57 5.32
CA ALA A 38 1.39 -1.88 4.50
C ALA A 38 2.19 -0.62 4.17
N VAL A 39 1.54 0.52 3.95
CA VAL A 39 2.22 1.81 3.70
C VAL A 39 2.82 2.38 4.99
N ALA A 40 2.10 2.30 6.11
CA ALA A 40 2.53 2.85 7.39
C ALA A 40 3.63 2.02 8.06
N ASN A 41 3.44 0.69 8.07
CA ASN A 41 4.27 -0.26 8.81
C ASN A 41 4.64 -1.48 7.91
N PRO A 42 5.32 -1.27 6.78
CA PRO A 42 5.77 -2.36 5.92
C PRO A 42 6.75 -3.27 6.66
N ASP A 43 6.79 -4.54 6.27
CA ASP A 43 7.85 -5.45 6.72
C ASP A 43 9.15 -5.16 5.97
N GLU A 44 9.03 -4.86 4.67
CA GLU A 44 10.14 -4.56 3.77
C GLU A 44 9.76 -3.46 2.79
N VAL A 45 10.72 -2.64 2.39
CA VAL A 45 10.52 -1.57 1.40
C VAL A 45 11.61 -1.61 0.35
N TYR A 46 11.19 -1.56 -0.91
CA TYR A 46 12.07 -1.45 -2.07
C TYR A 46 11.77 -0.15 -2.83
N ILE A 47 12.79 0.43 -3.44
CA ILE A 47 12.65 1.62 -4.29
C ILE A 47 13.13 1.25 -5.68
N ASP A 48 12.26 1.39 -6.68
CA ASP A 48 12.63 1.11 -8.06
C ASP A 48 13.38 2.29 -8.73
N GLN A 49 13.85 2.07 -9.96
CA GLN A 49 14.61 3.09 -10.71
C GLN A 49 13.79 4.34 -11.05
N ALA A 50 12.45 4.26 -11.02
CA ALA A 50 11.55 5.39 -11.23
C ALA A 50 11.25 6.14 -9.91
N GLY A 51 11.78 5.67 -8.78
CA GLY A 51 11.55 6.25 -7.47
C GLY A 51 10.23 5.83 -6.83
N ALA A 52 9.58 4.78 -7.32
CA ALA A 52 8.39 4.24 -6.68
C ALA A 52 8.78 3.40 -5.46
N PHE A 53 8.04 3.57 -4.36
CA PHE A 53 8.15 2.76 -3.16
C PHE A 53 7.28 1.51 -3.31
N HIS A 54 7.86 0.35 -3.08
CA HIS A 54 7.17 -0.95 -3.05
C HIS A 54 7.16 -1.40 -1.59
N ALA A 55 6.05 -1.12 -0.90
CA ALA A 55 5.86 -1.46 0.50
C ALA A 55 5.24 -2.86 0.61
N LEU A 56 6.01 -3.80 1.14
CA LEU A 56 5.65 -5.21 1.22
C LEU A 56 5.26 -5.57 2.66
N LYS A 57 4.15 -6.30 2.80
CA LYS A 57 3.64 -6.77 4.09
C LYS A 57 3.12 -8.20 4.03
N ARG A 58 3.59 -9.04 4.94
CA ARG A 58 3.15 -10.43 5.10
C ARG A 58 1.74 -10.49 5.66
N LEU A 59 0.90 -11.34 5.08
CA LEU A 59 -0.42 -11.65 5.60
C LEU A 59 -0.28 -12.73 6.68
N ARG A 60 -0.73 -12.43 7.90
CA ARG A 60 -0.65 -13.39 9.01
C ARG A 60 -1.71 -14.47 8.82
N GLY A 61 -1.29 -15.74 8.83
CA GLY A 61 -2.20 -16.89 8.82
C GLY A 61 -2.21 -17.69 7.52
N GLU A 62 -1.53 -17.21 6.47
CA GLU A 62 -1.42 -17.89 5.18
C GLU A 62 0.06 -18.00 4.77
N LEU A 63 0.49 -19.19 4.32
CA LEU A 63 1.88 -19.43 3.94
C LEU A 63 2.19 -18.71 2.62
N SER A 64 3.16 -17.80 2.64
CA SER A 64 3.68 -17.08 1.47
C SER A 64 2.74 -16.03 0.85
N ASP A 65 1.77 -15.53 1.63
CA ASP A 65 0.87 -14.48 1.18
C ASP A 65 1.38 -13.09 1.59
N TYR A 66 1.45 -12.20 0.61
CA TYR A 66 1.94 -10.84 0.75
C TYR A 66 1.00 -9.85 0.09
N ILE A 67 0.91 -8.65 0.66
CA ILE A 67 0.44 -7.48 -0.07
C ILE A 67 1.63 -6.60 -0.42
N VAL A 68 1.65 -6.11 -1.66
CA VAL A 68 2.62 -5.12 -2.11
C VAL A 68 1.86 -3.88 -2.54
N VAL A 69 2.14 -2.76 -1.88
CA VAL A 69 1.55 -1.47 -2.20
C VAL A 69 2.61 -0.61 -2.87
N VAL A 70 2.39 -0.29 -4.15
CA VAL A 70 3.29 0.55 -4.93
C VAL A 70 2.77 1.99 -4.93
N TYR A 71 3.60 2.94 -4.52
CA TYR A 71 3.22 4.35 -4.49
C TYR A 71 4.42 5.27 -4.75
N TYR A 72 4.13 6.50 -5.18
CA TYR A 72 5.12 7.55 -5.36
C TYR A 72 4.97 8.57 -4.25
N ARG A 73 6.09 9.21 -3.88
CA ARG A 73 6.03 10.45 -3.11
C ARG A 73 5.60 11.57 -4.07
N GLU A 74 4.55 12.30 -3.73
CA GLU A 74 4.29 13.58 -4.39
C GLU A 74 5.37 14.57 -3.95
N ASN A 75 5.95 15.27 -4.93
CA ASN A 75 6.92 16.34 -4.70
C ASN A 75 6.24 17.63 -4.24
#